data_AF-A0A0B5FT82-F1
#
_entry.id   AF-A0A0B5FT82-F1
#
_cell.length_a   1.000
_cell.length_b   1.000
_cell.length_c   1.000
_cell.angle_alpha   90.00
_cell.angle_beta   90.00
_cell.angle_gamma   90.00
#
_symmetry.space_group_name_H-M   'P 1'
#
loop_
_entity.id
_entity.type
_entity.pdbx_description
1 polymer ?
#
loop_
_entity_poly.entity_id
_entity_poly.type
_entity_poly.pdbx_seq_one_letter_code
_entity_poly.pdbx_strand_id
1 'polypeptide(L)'
;MNRIKNIRPGVLVIPDAGLKLKPGQVVEVEHFTKQIQAALKNGRLAMADKSAGSGFGQPKAGPEGVSTMDEGEHKPKQEPLAPPEPDQDAEPVDLSKLSATDAISRVNEEANPETLKGYMDTEKRRTVIDALKSRLEGLQGAAE
;
A
#
# COMPACT_ATOMS: atom_id res chain seq x y z
N MET A 1 -18.02 0.00 2.10
CA MET A 1 -17.36 -0.75 1.02
C MET A 1 -16.53 0.21 0.17
N ASN A 2 -15.41 -0.26 -0.39
CA ASN A 2 -14.48 0.59 -1.14
C ASN A 2 -14.85 0.57 -2.63
N ARG A 3 -14.77 1.70 -3.34
CA ARG A 3 -15.08 1.75 -4.77
C ARG A 3 -13.84 2.09 -5.58
N ILE A 4 -13.61 1.35 -6.65
CA ILE A 4 -12.47 1.55 -7.56
C ILE A 4 -12.95 1.76 -9.00
N LYS A 5 -12.27 2.63 -9.73
CA LYS A 5 -12.54 2.95 -11.13
C LYS A 5 -11.33 2.61 -12.00
N ASN A 6 -11.54 1.91 -13.11
CA ASN A 6 -10.50 1.77 -14.13
C ASN A 6 -10.33 3.06 -14.92
N ILE A 7 -9.15 3.68 -14.82
CA ILE A 7 -8.82 4.92 -15.54
C ILE A 7 -7.91 4.68 -16.75
N ARG A 8 -7.48 3.43 -16.99
CA ARG A 8 -6.66 3.06 -18.14
C ARG A 8 -7.52 3.00 -19.42
N PRO A 9 -6.99 3.42 -20.58
CA PRO A 9 -7.57 3.12 -21.88
C PRO A 9 -7.35 1.64 -22.21
N GLY A 10 -8.17 0.77 -21.63
CA GLY A 10 -8.19 -0.67 -21.88
C GLY A 10 -8.90 -1.45 -20.78
N VAL A 11 -9.30 -2.69 -21.07
CA VAL A 11 -9.83 -3.58 -20.05
C VAL A 11 -8.72 -3.93 -19.06
N LEU A 12 -8.99 -3.74 -17.78
CA LEU A 12 -8.10 -4.10 -16.70
C LEU A 12 -8.64 -5.35 -16.00
N VAL A 13 -7.83 -6.40 -15.96
CA VAL A 13 -8.13 -7.65 -15.25
C VAL A 13 -7.33 -7.66 -13.96
N ILE A 14 -7.99 -8.00 -12.86
CA ILE A 14 -7.41 -8.12 -11.53
C ILE A 14 -7.66 -9.57 -11.07
N PRO A 15 -6.77 -10.52 -11.40
CA PRO A 15 -6.97 -11.95 -11.15
C PRO A 15 -7.15 -12.31 -9.69
N ASP A 16 -6.43 -11.64 -8.78
CA ASP A 16 -6.51 -11.93 -7.33
C ASP A 16 -7.86 -11.54 -6.71
N ALA A 17 -8.56 -10.58 -7.32
CA ALA A 17 -9.91 -10.17 -6.95
C ALA A 17 -10.99 -10.78 -7.86
N GLY A 18 -10.62 -11.51 -8.92
CA GLY A 18 -11.55 -12.01 -9.94
C GLY A 18 -12.28 -10.89 -10.71
N LEU A 19 -11.72 -9.68 -10.76
CA LEU A 19 -12.40 -8.51 -11.34
C LEU A 19 -11.96 -8.26 -12.78
N LYS A 20 -12.90 -7.84 -13.61
CA LYS A 20 -12.67 -7.35 -14.97
C LYS A 20 -13.36 -6.01 -15.15
N LEU A 21 -12.57 -4.96 -15.32
CA LEU A 21 -13.02 -3.57 -15.36
C LEU A 21 -12.83 -3.00 -16.75
N LYS A 22 -13.92 -2.58 -17.39
CA LYS A 22 -13.85 -1.77 -18.62
C LYS A 22 -13.32 -0.35 -18.30
N PRO A 23 -12.79 0.39 -19.28
CA PRO A 23 -12.41 1.78 -19.08
C PRO A 23 -13.56 2.60 -18.50
N GLY A 24 -13.29 3.32 -17.41
CA GLY A 24 -14.28 4.12 -16.68
C GLY A 24 -15.22 3.33 -15.76
N GLN A 25 -15.19 2.00 -15.78
CA GLN A 25 -16.06 1.16 -14.95
C GLN A 25 -15.68 1.29 -13.48
N VAL A 26 -16.69 1.54 -12.64
CA VAL A 26 -16.59 1.56 -11.19
C VAL A 26 -17.10 0.24 -10.63
N VAL A 27 -16.34 -0.38 -9.74
CA VAL A 27 -16.78 -1.57 -9.00
C VAL A 27 -16.56 -1.36 -7.51
N GLU A 28 -17.40 -2.01 -6.72
CA GLU A 28 -17.27 -2.07 -5.27
C GLU A 28 -16.44 -3.29 -4.88
N VAL A 29 -15.51 -3.10 -3.95
CA VAL A 29 -14.61 -4.13 -3.45
C VAL A 29 -14.62 -4.12 -1.92
N GLU A 30 -14.65 -5.31 -1.35
CA GLU A 30 -14.62 -5.50 0.11
C GLU A 30 -13.20 -5.28 0.65
N HIS A 31 -12.19 -5.81 -0.04
CA HIS A 31 -10.79 -5.75 0.37
C HIS A 31 -9.88 -5.25 -0.76
N PHE A 32 -8.87 -4.46 -0.38
CA PHE A 32 -7.81 -4.06 -1.30
C PHE A 32 -6.78 -5.16 -1.43
N THR A 33 -6.87 -5.92 -2.52
CA THR A 33 -5.84 -6.91 -2.85
C THR A 33 -4.53 -6.23 -3.23
N LYS A 34 -3.43 -6.99 -3.17
CA LYS A 34 -2.10 -6.50 -3.56
C LYS A 34 -2.12 -5.95 -5.00
N GLN A 35 -2.86 -6.57 -5.92
CA GLN A 35 -2.96 -6.06 -7.28
C GLN A 35 -3.85 -4.83 -7.42
N ILE A 36 -4.92 -4.68 -6.63
CA ILE A 36 -5.71 -3.43 -6.62
C ILE A 36 -4.83 -2.28 -6.12
N GLN A 37 -4.09 -2.48 -5.02
CA GLN A 37 -3.16 -1.49 -4.48
C GLN A 37 -2.07 -1.14 -5.48
N ALA A 38 -1.46 -2.15 -6.12
CA ALA A 38 -0.47 -1.93 -7.16
C ALA A 38 -1.08 -1.16 -8.35
N ALA A 39 -2.31 -1.48 -8.77
CA ALA A 39 -2.96 -0.80 -9.88
C ALA A 39 -3.34 0.66 -9.54
N LEU A 40 -3.68 0.95 -8.29
CA LEU A 40 -3.84 2.32 -7.79
C LEU A 40 -2.51 3.08 -7.81
N LYS A 41 -1.44 2.49 -7.25
CA LYS A 41 -0.09 3.07 -7.22
C LYS A 41 0.47 3.34 -8.62
N ASN A 42 0.16 2.46 -9.57
CA ASN A 42 0.59 2.59 -10.98
C ASN A 42 -0.34 3.47 -11.83
N GLY A 43 -1.34 4.14 -11.24
CA GLY A 43 -2.25 5.03 -11.99
C GLY A 43 -3.14 4.31 -13.01
N ARG A 44 -3.41 3.01 -12.80
CA ARG A 44 -4.35 2.22 -13.63
C ARG A 44 -5.76 2.22 -13.06
N LEU A 45 -5.87 2.35 -11.74
CA LEU A 45 -7.11 2.52 -11.00
C LEU A 45 -7.14 3.88 -10.30
N ALA A 46 -8.35 4.37 -10.02
CA ALA A 46 -8.59 5.47 -9.09
C ALA A 46 -9.62 5.04 -8.03
N MET A 47 -9.52 5.61 -6.84
CA MET A 47 -10.57 5.51 -5.81
C MET A 47 -11.79 6.30 -6.27
N ALA A 48 -12.98 5.70 -6.16
CA ALA A 48 -14.25 6.29 -6.55
C ALA A 48 -15.10 6.62 -5.32
N ASP A 49 -14.52 7.37 -4.38
CA ASP A 49 -15.28 8.10 -3.37
C ASP A 49 -15.85 9.38 -3.96
N LYS A 50 -16.89 9.92 -3.31
CA LYS A 50 -17.85 10.88 -3.84
C LYS A 50 -17.28 12.29 -4.10
N SER A 51 -16.10 12.44 -4.70
CA SER A 51 -15.60 13.72 -5.23
C SER A 51 -14.22 13.54 -5.87
N ALA A 52 -14.17 13.61 -7.21
CA ALA A 52 -13.11 14.25 -8.00
C ALA A 52 -13.20 13.77 -9.45
N GLY A 53 -13.86 14.60 -10.27
CA GLY A 53 -13.67 14.52 -11.71
C GLY A 53 -12.24 14.91 -12.09
N SER A 54 -11.81 14.36 -13.24
CA SER A 54 -10.92 14.98 -14.21
C SER A 54 -9.60 15.60 -13.71
N GLY A 55 -8.51 14.86 -13.92
CA GLY A 55 -7.16 15.40 -13.95
C GLY A 55 -6.37 14.72 -15.06
N PHE A 56 -6.55 15.17 -16.30
CA PHE A 56 -5.55 14.97 -17.35
C PHE A 56 -4.24 15.60 -16.86
N GLY A 57 -3.21 14.79 -16.64
CA GLY A 57 -1.87 15.24 -16.29
C GLY A 57 -0.84 14.32 -16.92
N GLN A 58 -0.50 14.59 -18.19
CA GLN A 58 0.77 14.13 -18.76
C GLN A 58 1.91 14.70 -17.91
N PRO A 59 2.99 13.94 -17.73
CA PRO A 59 4.28 14.52 -18.09
C PRO A 59 4.93 13.73 -19.23
N LYS A 60 5.27 14.46 -20.29
CA LYS A 60 6.20 14.03 -21.33
C LYS A 60 7.64 14.19 -20.84
N ALA A 61 8.45 13.15 -20.99
CA ALA A 61 9.84 13.22 -21.48
C ALA A 61 10.35 11.79 -21.69
N GLY A 62 10.83 11.48 -22.90
CA GLY A 62 11.45 10.19 -23.28
C GLY A 62 12.89 10.04 -22.76
N PRO A 63 13.76 9.19 -23.34
CA PRO A 63 13.77 8.77 -24.74
C PRO A 63 13.88 7.25 -25.01
N GLU A 64 13.88 6.98 -26.30
CA GLU A 64 13.98 5.78 -27.11
C GLU A 64 14.90 4.65 -26.63
N GLY A 65 14.47 3.41 -26.87
CA GLY A 65 15.26 2.18 -26.77
C GLY A 65 14.51 1.02 -27.42
N VAL A 66 15.08 0.52 -28.51
CA VAL A 66 14.50 -0.33 -29.56
C VAL A 66 14.76 -1.83 -29.31
N SER A 67 13.79 -2.68 -29.71
CA SER A 67 13.87 -4.13 -30.03
C SER A 67 14.34 -5.08 -28.90
N THR A 68 13.83 -6.29 -28.68
CA THR A 68 13.54 -7.46 -29.53
C THR A 68 12.67 -8.43 -28.70
N MET A 69 11.67 -9.12 -29.28
CA MET A 69 11.62 -10.59 -29.49
C MET A 69 12.20 -11.39 -28.31
N ASP A 70 11.47 -12.28 -27.62
CA ASP A 70 11.16 -13.63 -28.10
C ASP A 70 10.44 -14.42 -26.98
N GLU A 71 9.74 -15.47 -27.37
CA GLU A 71 8.92 -16.37 -26.55
C GLU A 71 9.64 -16.98 -25.34
N GLY A 72 8.86 -17.24 -24.29
CA GLY A 72 9.33 -17.88 -23.07
C GLY A 72 8.16 -18.33 -22.22
N GLU A 73 7.30 -19.15 -22.82
CA GLU A 73 6.32 -20.01 -22.16
C GLU A 73 6.95 -20.67 -20.94
N HIS A 74 6.36 -20.57 -19.73
CA HIS A 74 6.44 -21.55 -18.63
C HIS A 74 5.42 -21.22 -17.52
N LYS A 75 4.34 -21.99 -17.51
CA LYS A 75 3.52 -22.34 -16.34
C LYS A 75 3.40 -23.88 -16.41
N PRO A 76 3.14 -24.67 -15.36
CA PRO A 76 3.02 -24.39 -13.92
C PRO A 76 3.81 -25.38 -13.02
N LYS A 77 4.00 -25.07 -11.73
CA LYS A 77 3.97 -26.12 -10.69
C LYS A 77 3.59 -25.52 -9.33
N GLN A 78 2.49 -26.01 -8.78
CA GLN A 78 2.10 -25.85 -7.38
C GLN A 78 2.98 -26.76 -6.53
N GLU A 79 3.33 -26.32 -5.32
CA GLU A 79 3.10 -27.06 -4.06
C GLU A 79 3.43 -26.16 -2.84
N PRO A 80 2.89 -26.46 -1.64
CA PRO A 80 2.46 -25.48 -0.65
C PRO A 80 3.50 -25.26 0.46
N LEU A 81 3.88 -24.01 0.71
CA LEU A 81 4.81 -23.69 1.79
C LEU A 81 4.35 -22.42 2.51
N ALA A 82 3.82 -22.64 3.71
CA ALA A 82 3.70 -21.76 4.89
C ALA A 82 3.11 -20.33 4.73
N PRO A 83 2.39 -19.81 5.75
CA PRO A 83 2.07 -18.38 5.81
C PRO A 83 3.39 -17.60 5.73
N PRO A 84 3.47 -16.46 5.01
CA PRO A 84 4.66 -15.64 5.06
C PRO A 84 4.83 -15.20 6.51
N GLU A 85 5.86 -15.74 7.17
CA GLU A 85 6.42 -15.14 8.37
C GLU A 85 6.63 -13.64 8.05
N PRO A 86 6.29 -12.75 9.00
CA PRO A 86 6.40 -11.32 8.75
C PRO A 86 7.86 -11.03 8.40
N ASP A 87 8.12 -10.49 7.22
CA ASP A 87 9.42 -9.97 6.83
C ASP A 87 9.89 -8.97 7.92
N GLN A 88 10.73 -9.44 8.85
CA GLN A 88 11.32 -8.67 9.95
C GLN A 88 12.49 -7.78 9.49
N ASP A 89 12.56 -7.48 8.18
CA ASP A 89 13.58 -6.60 7.58
C ASP A 89 12.95 -5.44 6.79
N ALA A 90 11.72 -5.04 7.16
CA ALA A 90 11.27 -3.69 6.83
C ALA A 90 12.13 -2.72 7.65
N GLU A 91 13.15 -2.13 7.02
CA GLU A 91 14.00 -1.12 7.64
C GLU A 91 13.15 -0.18 8.50
N PRO A 92 13.57 0.10 9.75
CA PRO A 92 12.77 0.90 10.65
C PRO A 92 12.52 2.26 9.99
N VAL A 93 11.26 2.47 9.60
CA VAL A 93 10.84 3.74 9.01
C VAL A 93 11.13 4.83 10.02
N ASP A 94 12.20 5.58 9.78
CA ASP A 94 12.63 6.63 10.69
C ASP A 94 11.56 7.72 10.76
N LEU A 95 10.79 7.74 11.84
CA LEU A 95 9.70 8.67 12.05
C LEU A 95 10.18 10.12 11.95
N SER A 96 11.44 10.38 12.29
CA SER A 96 12.08 11.71 12.21
C SER A 96 12.06 12.32 10.81
N LYS A 97 11.97 11.49 9.77
CA LYS A 97 11.88 11.92 8.37
C LYS A 97 10.46 12.26 7.93
N LEU A 98 9.45 11.88 8.71
CA LEU A 98 8.04 12.13 8.47
C LEU A 98 7.57 13.42 9.14
N SER A 99 6.40 13.93 8.78
CA SER A 99 5.75 15.01 9.54
C SER A 99 5.21 14.48 10.88
N ALA A 100 4.92 15.36 11.83
CA ALA A 100 4.40 14.93 13.15
C ALA A 100 3.07 14.16 13.02
N THR A 101 2.21 14.59 12.10
CA THR A 101 0.91 13.95 11.82
C THR A 101 1.07 12.58 11.19
N ASP A 102 1.98 12.45 10.21
CA ASP A 102 2.25 11.16 9.56
C ASP A 102 2.90 10.17 10.53
N ALA A 103 3.82 10.67 11.36
CA ALA A 103 4.45 9.86 12.41
C ALA A 103 3.42 9.34 13.41
N ILE A 104 2.51 10.18 13.91
CA ILE A 104 1.43 9.75 14.82
C ILE A 104 0.53 8.71 14.14
N SER A 105 0.22 8.88 12.86
CA SER A 105 -0.58 7.91 12.11
C SER A 105 0.12 6.55 12.06
N ARG A 106 1.42 6.55 11.77
CA ARG A 106 2.25 5.34 11.75
C ARG A 106 2.33 4.66 13.12
N VAL A 107 2.44 5.43 14.19
CA VAL A 107 2.44 4.93 15.58
C VAL A 107 1.13 4.23 15.92
N ASN A 108 0.00 4.76 15.46
CA ASN A 108 -1.31 4.14 15.69
C ASN A 108 -1.53 2.86 14.87
N GLU A 109 -0.87 2.72 13.73
CA GLU A 109 -0.90 1.51 12.91
C GLU A 109 0.07 0.43 13.43
N GLU A 110 1.15 0.84 14.08
CA GLU A 110 2.15 -0.08 14.60
C GLU A 110 1.59 -0.87 15.79
N ALA A 111 1.71 -2.19 15.70
CA ALA A 111 1.25 -3.13 16.72
C ALA A 111 2.42 -3.81 17.43
N ASN A 112 3.63 -3.67 16.91
CA ASN A 112 4.82 -4.27 17.50
C ASN A 112 5.42 -3.33 18.55
N PRO A 113 5.46 -3.74 19.84
CA PRO A 113 6.01 -2.91 20.89
C PRO A 113 7.52 -2.69 20.75
N GLU A 114 8.24 -3.64 20.16
CA GLU A 114 9.68 -3.51 19.92
C GLU A 114 9.99 -2.41 18.89
N THR A 115 9.21 -2.36 17.80
CA THR A 115 9.33 -1.31 16.78
C THR A 115 8.99 0.07 17.34
N LEU A 116 7.92 0.17 18.14
CA LEU A 116 7.53 1.42 18.82
C LEU A 116 8.63 1.94 19.76
N LYS A 117 9.29 1.04 20.50
CA LYS A 117 10.45 1.42 21.34
C LYS A 117 11.60 1.94 20.49
N GLY A 118 11.96 1.25 19.40
CA GLY A 118 13.02 1.70 18.50
C GLY A 118 12.75 3.09 17.89
N TYR A 119 11.49 3.43 17.63
CA TYR A 119 11.12 4.78 17.20
C TYR A 119 11.28 5.83 18.30
N MET A 120 11.08 5.48 19.57
CA MET A 120 11.31 6.43 20.67
C MET A 120 12.79 6.79 20.86
N ASP A 121 13.72 5.89 20.50
CA ASP A 121 15.16 6.16 20.60
C ASP A 121 15.64 7.25 19.63
N THR A 122 15.02 7.35 18.45
CA THR A 122 15.39 8.34 17.43
C THR A 122 14.49 9.59 17.43
N GLU A 123 13.26 9.47 17.94
CA GLU A 123 12.26 10.54 17.91
C GLU A 123 12.53 11.63 18.97
N LYS A 124 12.35 12.91 18.57
CA LYS A 124 12.52 14.08 19.45
C LYS A 124 11.25 14.92 19.62
N ARG A 125 10.21 14.67 18.83
CA ARG A 125 8.96 15.45 18.87
C ARG A 125 8.07 14.98 20.00
N ARG A 126 7.83 15.86 20.97
CA ARG A 126 7.03 15.56 22.17
C ARG A 126 5.66 14.97 21.86
N THR A 127 4.93 15.51 20.90
CA THR A 127 3.60 15.00 20.50
C THR A 127 3.66 13.56 19.96
N VAL A 128 4.72 13.22 19.22
CA VAL A 128 4.91 11.86 18.68
C VAL A 128 5.35 10.92 19.80
N ILE A 129 6.22 11.37 20.70
CA ILE A 129 6.65 10.62 21.89
C ILE A 129 5.47 10.30 22.82
N ASP A 130 4.57 11.25 23.06
CA ASP A 130 3.35 11.03 23.84
C ASP A 130 2.45 9.97 23.19
N ALA A 131 2.29 10.03 21.86
CA ALA A 131 1.54 9.01 21.11
C ALA A 131 2.22 7.62 21.18
N LEU A 132 3.56 7.56 21.06
CA LEU A 132 4.34 6.32 21.17
C LEU A 132 4.16 5.65 22.53
N LYS A 133 4.24 6.44 23.61
CA LYS A 133 4.01 5.95 24.98
C LYS A 133 2.59 5.43 25.16
N SER A 134 1.59 6.23 24.76
CA SER A 134 0.18 5.83 24.86
C SER A 134 -0.10 4.53 24.10
N ARG A 135 0.51 4.35 22.92
CA ARG A 135 0.39 3.12 22.15
C ARG A 135 1.06 1.92 22.84
N LEU A 136 2.26 2.10 23.36
CA LEU A 136 2.99 1.06 24.09
C LEU A 136 2.23 0.60 25.35
N GLU A 137 1.69 1.55 26.11
CA GLU A 137 0.87 1.27 27.29
C GLU A 137 -0.41 0.51 26.91
N GLY A 138 -1.07 0.88 25.81
CA GLY A 138 -2.25 0.18 25.31
C GLY A 138 -1.98 -1.28 24.89
N LEU A 139 -0.79 -1.55 24.32
CA LEU A 139 -0.38 -2.91 23.97
C LEU A 139 0.00 -3.76 25.18
N GLN A 140 0.55 -3.15 26.24
CA GLN A 140 0.87 -3.84 27.49
C GLN A 140 -0.36 -4.09 28.38
N GLY A 141 -1.35 -3.19 28.36
CA GLY A 141 -2.57 -3.30 29.16
C GLY A 141 -3.66 -4.20 28.55
N ALA A 142 -3.53 -4.62 27.29
CA ALA A 142 -4.50 -5.50 26.63
C ALA A 142 -4.30 -7.01 26.94
N ALA A 143 -3.32 -7.34 27.80
CA ALA A 143 -2.98 -8.71 28.19
C ALA A 143 -3.60 -9.14 29.54
N GLU A 144 -4.54 -8.37 30.09
CA GLU A 144 -5.20 -8.64 31.38
C GLU A 144 -6.66 -9.10 31.24
#